data_AF-A0A4C1UNP0-F1
#
_entry.id   AF-A0A4C1UNP0-F1
#
_cell.length_a   1.000
_cell.length_b   1.000
_cell.length_c   1.000
_cell.angle_alpha   90.00
_cell.angle_beta   90.00
_cell.angle_gamma   90.00
#
_symmetry.space_group_name_H-M   'P 1'
#
loop_
_entity.id
_entity.type
_entity.pdbx_description
1 polymer ?
#
loop_
_entity_poly.entity_id
_entity_poly.type
_entity_poly.pdbx_seq_one_letter_code
_entity_poly.pdbx_strand_id
1 'polypeptide(L)'
;MWRLCTDTQHLPVLVTMGTGTSNSPPVASRQRMDWASFQTTLETLHLRSSFVTSVDVEASANLLVDMIREAQARATTPLPTSTSHGDDLPSSIKRRLQHKRRLRKLWTNIRCPKLKKEKRLVYI
;
A
#
# COMPACT_ATOMS: atom_id res chain seq x y z
N MET A 1 25.61 50.79 -20.23
CA MET A 1 24.88 51.01 -18.96
C MET A 1 23.40 51.01 -19.29
N TRP A 2 22.69 49.90 -19.05
CA TRP A 2 21.26 49.77 -19.32
C TRP A 2 20.55 49.37 -18.03
N ARG A 3 19.49 50.10 -17.72
CA ARG A 3 18.53 49.86 -16.63
C ARG A 3 17.38 49.00 -17.16
N LEU A 4 16.68 48.32 -16.25
CA LEU A 4 15.24 47.95 -16.18
C LEU A 4 15.16 46.74 -15.22
N CYS A 5 14.18 46.51 -14.37
CA CYS A 5 13.05 47.26 -13.81
C CYS A 5 12.47 46.29 -12.75
N THR A 6 11.92 46.83 -11.67
CA THR A 6 10.91 46.23 -10.76
C THR A 6 10.87 44.71 -10.58
N ASP A 7 11.12 44.24 -9.35
CA ASP A 7 10.24 43.18 -8.85
C ASP A 7 10.04 43.31 -7.35
N THR A 8 8.78 43.48 -6.99
CA THR A 8 8.27 43.59 -5.63
C THR A 8 8.72 42.35 -4.86
N GLN A 9 9.31 42.52 -3.67
CA GLN A 9 9.63 41.38 -2.81
C GLN A 9 8.33 40.78 -2.24
N HIS A 10 7.62 40.01 -3.07
CA HIS A 10 6.60 39.09 -2.61
C HIS A 10 7.31 37.86 -2.09
N LEU A 11 7.64 37.87 -0.80
CA LEU A 11 8.02 36.63 -0.11
C LEU A 11 6.76 35.76 -0.04
N PRO A 12 6.73 34.56 -0.66
CA PRO A 12 5.63 33.64 -0.46
C PRO A 12 5.69 33.12 0.97
N VAL A 13 4.67 33.44 1.77
CA VAL A 13 4.48 32.83 3.09
C VAL A 13 3.86 31.46 2.85
N LEU A 14 4.67 30.42 2.99
CA LEU A 14 4.22 29.03 2.87
C LEU A 14 3.54 28.61 4.19
N VAL A 15 2.23 28.81 4.31
CA VAL A 15 1.46 28.33 5.46
C VAL A 15 1.15 26.85 5.24
N THR A 16 1.82 25.97 5.99
CA THR A 16 1.51 24.54 5.99
C THR A 16 0.44 24.29 7.05
N MET A 17 -0.83 24.23 6.64
CA MET A 17 -1.87 23.74 7.54
C MET A 17 -1.70 22.23 7.69
N GLY A 18 -1.39 21.79 8.92
CA GLY A 18 -1.41 20.38 9.27
C GLY A 18 -2.85 19.89 9.27
N THR A 19 -3.37 19.42 8.14
CA THR A 19 -4.56 18.58 8.12
C THR A 19 -4.17 17.24 8.71
N GLY A 20 -4.21 17.15 10.02
CA GLY A 20 -4.10 15.91 10.78
C GLY A 20 -5.35 15.06 10.55
N THR A 21 -5.55 14.59 9.33
CA THR A 21 -6.38 13.43 9.05
C THR A 21 -5.52 12.51 8.20
N SER A 22 -5.10 11.41 8.81
CA SER A 22 -4.48 10.30 8.10
C SER A 22 -5.54 9.71 7.16
N ASN A 23 -5.73 10.34 6.00
CA ASN A 23 -6.55 9.84 4.89
C ASN A 23 -5.80 8.73 4.15
N SER A 24 -5.17 7.82 4.89
CA SER A 24 -4.84 6.52 4.33
C SER A 24 -6.18 5.89 3.99
N PRO A 25 -6.47 5.52 2.73
CA PRO A 25 -7.55 4.57 2.50
C PRO A 25 -7.30 3.37 3.44
N PRO A 26 -8.35 2.80 4.05
CA PRO A 26 -8.18 1.60 4.87
C PRO A 26 -7.38 0.62 4.01
N VAL A 27 -6.23 0.19 4.52
CA VAL A 27 -5.39 -0.77 3.80
C VAL A 27 -6.27 -1.99 3.62
N ALA A 28 -6.72 -2.24 2.39
CA ALA A 28 -7.50 -3.41 2.09
C ALA A 28 -6.73 -4.62 2.63
N SER A 29 -7.36 -5.42 3.48
CA SER A 29 -6.74 -6.64 3.97
C SER A 29 -6.32 -7.43 2.73
N ARG A 30 -5.02 -7.66 2.59
CA ARG A 30 -4.52 -8.43 1.46
C ARG A 30 -4.99 -9.86 1.72
N GLN A 31 -5.98 -10.31 0.98
CA GLN A 31 -6.42 -11.69 1.03
C GLN A 31 -5.72 -12.45 -0.10
N ARG A 32 -5.20 -13.63 0.20
CA ARG A 32 -4.69 -14.55 -0.81
C ARG A 32 -5.65 -15.72 -0.90
N MET A 33 -6.23 -15.94 -2.08
CA MET A 33 -7.07 -17.08 -2.37
C MET A 33 -6.22 -18.19 -2.99
N ASP A 34 -6.31 -19.39 -2.43
CA ASP A 34 -5.80 -20.62 -3.04
C ASP A 34 -6.84 -21.15 -4.04
N TRP A 35 -6.65 -20.80 -5.31
CA TRP A 35 -7.54 -21.20 -6.40
C TRP A 35 -7.64 -22.71 -6.59
N ALA A 36 -6.57 -23.47 -6.33
CA ALA A 36 -6.58 -24.92 -6.47
C ALA A 36 -7.45 -25.56 -5.38
N SER A 37 -7.26 -25.13 -4.12
CA SER A 37 -8.10 -25.57 -3.00
C SER A 37 -9.58 -25.19 -3.20
N PHE A 38 -9.84 -23.97 -3.67
CA PHE A 38 -11.19 -23.53 -4.00
C PHE A 38 -11.84 -24.40 -5.08
N GLN A 39 -11.12 -24.67 -6.18
CA GLN A 39 -11.61 -25.48 -7.29
C GLN A 39 -11.90 -26.91 -6.85
N THR A 40 -10.97 -27.58 -6.14
CA THR A 40 -11.19 -28.95 -5.64
C THR A 40 -12.41 -29.03 -4.73
N THR A 41 -12.63 -28.01 -3.88
CA THR A 41 -13.81 -27.94 -3.01
C THR A 41 -15.10 -27.87 -3.83
N LEU A 42 -15.14 -27.06 -4.90
CA LEU A 42 -16.29 -26.97 -5.79
C LEU A 42 -16.49 -28.22 -6.67
N GLU A 43 -15.44 -28.94 -7.05
CA GLU A 43 -15.56 -30.16 -7.85
C GLU A 43 -16.12 -31.34 -7.05
N THR A 44 -15.85 -31.38 -5.74
CA THR A 44 -16.42 -32.41 -4.84
C THR A 44 -17.88 -32.15 -4.46
N LEU A 45 -18.43 -31.03 -4.90
CA LEU A 45 -19.71 -30.50 -4.46
C LEU A 45 -20.85 -31.19 -5.21
N HIS A 46 -21.68 -31.94 -4.49
CA HIS A 46 -22.81 -32.66 -5.05
C HIS A 46 -24.10 -31.93 -4.70
N LEU A 47 -24.68 -31.24 -5.68
CA LEU A 47 -26.04 -30.74 -5.55
C LEU A 47 -27.04 -31.89 -5.67
N ARG A 48 -28.22 -31.70 -5.09
CA ARG A 48 -29.35 -32.61 -5.27
C ARG A 48 -29.61 -32.80 -6.76
N SER A 49 -29.77 -34.05 -7.19
CA SER A 49 -29.91 -34.41 -8.61
C SER A 49 -31.33 -34.26 -9.17
N SER A 50 -32.33 -34.05 -8.31
CA SER A 50 -33.73 -33.85 -8.72
C SER A 50 -34.36 -32.62 -8.06
N PHE A 51 -34.94 -31.76 -8.89
CA PHE A 51 -35.72 -30.60 -8.46
C PHE A 51 -37.14 -30.78 -8.98
N VAL A 52 -38.06 -31.14 -8.08
CA VAL A 52 -39.46 -31.43 -8.45
C VAL A 52 -40.33 -30.19 -8.24
N THR A 53 -39.98 -29.37 -7.25
CA THR A 53 -40.72 -28.16 -6.91
C THR A 53 -39.83 -26.92 -6.99
N SER A 54 -40.44 -25.74 -7.13
CA SER A 54 -39.72 -24.46 -7.07
C SER A 54 -39.01 -24.26 -5.72
N VAL A 55 -39.56 -24.80 -4.65
CA VAL A 55 -38.95 -24.79 -3.31
C VAL A 55 -37.65 -25.59 -3.29
N ASP A 56 -37.61 -26.75 -3.96
CA ASP A 56 -36.38 -27.55 -4.07
C ASP A 56 -35.27 -26.80 -4.84
N VAL A 57 -35.65 -26.04 -5.87
CA VAL A 57 -34.72 -25.22 -6.65
C VAL A 57 -34.15 -24.10 -5.78
N GLU A 58 -35.01 -23.36 -5.09
CA GLU A 58 -34.60 -22.26 -4.21
C GLU A 58 -33.71 -22.74 -3.06
N ALA A 59 -34.07 -23.86 -2.42
CA ALA A 59 -33.25 -24.47 -1.38
C ALA A 59 -31.86 -24.86 -1.90
N SER A 60 -31.78 -25.37 -3.13
CA SER A 60 -30.51 -25.79 -3.73
C SER A 60 -29.65 -24.62 -4.19
N ALA A 61 -30.27 -23.52 -4.62
CA ALA A 61 -29.58 -22.27 -4.92
C ALA A 61 -28.96 -21.67 -3.65
N ASN A 62 -29.71 -21.63 -2.55
CA ASN A 62 -29.20 -21.16 -1.26
C ASN A 62 -28.06 -22.05 -0.74
N LEU A 63 -28.21 -23.37 -0.85
CA LEU A 63 -27.15 -24.33 -0.51
C LEU A 63 -25.87 -24.08 -1.33
N LEU A 64 -26.00 -23.84 -2.65
CA LEU A 64 -24.87 -23.52 -3.50
C LEU A 64 -24.16 -22.23 -3.06
N VAL A 65 -24.92 -21.17 -2.73
CA VAL A 65 -24.35 -19.91 -2.24
C VAL A 65 -23.57 -20.12 -0.94
N ASP A 66 -24.13 -20.87 0.00
CA ASP A 66 -23.49 -21.14 1.28
C ASP A 66 -22.20 -21.94 1.11
N MET A 67 -22.19 -22.96 0.25
CA MET A 67 -20.98 -23.73 -0.02
C MET A 67 -19.91 -22.93 -0.77
N ILE A 68 -20.28 -22.05 -1.69
CA ILE A 68 -19.32 -21.14 -2.35
C ILE A 68 -18.67 -20.23 -1.30
N ARG A 69 -19.47 -19.67 -0.38
CA ARG A 69 -18.97 -18.84 0.72
C ARG A 69 -18.03 -19.63 1.63
N GLU A 70 -18.37 -20.87 1.94
CA GLU A 70 -17.54 -21.74 2.77
C GLU A 70 -16.22 -22.13 2.07
N ALA A 71 -16.29 -22.53 0.81
CA ALA A 71 -15.12 -22.83 -0.01
C ALA A 71 -14.20 -21.60 -0.11
N GLN A 72 -14.78 -20.43 -0.34
CA GLN A 72 -14.05 -19.16 -0.33
C GLN A 72 -13.39 -18.90 1.03
N ALA A 73 -14.11 -19.07 2.15
CA ALA A 73 -13.57 -18.85 3.48
C ALA A 73 -12.40 -19.79 3.80
N ARG A 74 -12.50 -21.08 3.40
CA ARG A 74 -11.45 -22.09 3.59
C ARG A 74 -10.23 -21.84 2.71
N ALA A 75 -10.44 -21.43 1.47
CA ALA A 75 -9.37 -21.17 0.50
C ALA A 75 -8.71 -19.79 0.67
N THR A 76 -9.33 -18.88 1.41
CA THR A 76 -8.81 -17.51 1.61
C THR A 76 -7.96 -17.46 2.86
N THR A 77 -6.65 -17.25 2.69
CA THR A 77 -5.75 -16.94 3.80
C THR A 77 -5.61 -15.42 3.95
N PRO A 78 -5.87 -14.85 5.15
CA PRO A 78 -5.57 -13.45 5.40
C PRO A 78 -4.05 -13.26 5.37
N LEU A 79 -3.56 -12.40 4.50
CA LEU A 79 -2.16 -11.99 4.51
C LEU A 79 -2.00 -10.93 5.59
N PRO A 80 -0.93 -10.98 6.40
CA PRO A 80 -0.63 -9.89 7.31
C PRO A 80 -0.59 -8.59 6.52
N THR A 81 -1.28 -7.58 7.06
CA THR A 81 -1.17 -6.21 6.59
C THR A 81 0.31 -5.88 6.59
N SER A 82 0.89 -5.60 5.43
CA SER A 82 2.28 -5.17 5.35
C SER A 82 2.40 -3.95 6.26
N THR A 83 3.09 -4.12 7.39
CA THR A 83 3.64 -2.99 8.12
C THR A 83 4.44 -2.18 7.11
N SER A 84 4.36 -0.85 7.23
CA SER A 84 5.00 0.02 6.24
C SER A 84 6.45 -0.44 6.04
N HIS A 85 6.91 -0.52 4.79
CA HIS A 85 8.28 -0.95 4.45
C HIS A 85 9.41 -0.13 5.11
N GLY A 86 9.06 0.87 5.93
CA GLY A 86 9.98 1.61 6.78
C GLY A 86 10.38 0.89 8.07
N ASP A 87 9.58 -0.04 8.60
CA ASP A 87 9.85 -0.62 9.92
C ASP A 87 10.87 -1.76 9.90
N ASP A 88 10.89 -2.56 8.83
CA ASP A 88 11.76 -3.74 8.72
C ASP A 88 13.21 -3.46 8.29
N LEU A 89 13.57 -2.20 8.06
CA LEU A 89 14.91 -1.86 7.61
C LEU A 89 15.93 -1.88 8.78
N PRO A 90 17.09 -2.56 8.64
CA PRO A 90 18.13 -2.54 9.65
C PRO A 90 18.51 -1.10 10.06
N SER A 91 18.71 -0.89 11.37
CA SER A 91 18.98 0.43 11.96
C SER A 91 20.20 1.13 11.35
N SER A 92 21.21 0.36 10.92
CA SER A 92 22.40 0.85 10.23
C SER A 92 22.07 1.50 8.88
N ILE A 93 21.15 0.92 8.10
CA ILE A 93 20.71 1.46 6.81
C ILE A 93 19.80 2.67 7.02
N LYS A 94 18.89 2.62 8.01
CA LYS A 94 18.08 3.79 8.41
C LYS A 94 18.96 5.01 8.72
N ARG A 95 20.04 4.80 9.47
CA ARG A 95 21.01 5.85 9.83
C ARG A 95 21.72 6.43 8.60
N ARG A 96 22.18 5.58 7.67
CA ARG A 96 22.82 6.03 6.42
C ARG A 96 21.85 6.83 5.54
N LEU A 97 20.60 6.39 5.41
CA LEU A 97 19.54 7.11 4.66
C LEU A 97 19.28 8.49 5.25
N GLN A 98 19.14 8.57 6.58
CA GLN A 98 18.95 9.84 7.27
C GLN A 98 20.14 10.79 7.06
N HIS A 99 21.37 10.30 7.18
CA HIS A 99 22.57 11.08 6.95
C HIS A 99 22.64 11.62 5.50
N LYS A 100 22.39 10.77 4.50
CA LYS A 100 22.31 11.17 3.08
C LYS A 100 21.22 12.21 2.83
N ARG A 101 20.06 12.12 3.49
CA ARG A 101 18.99 13.12 3.44
C ARG A 101 19.44 14.46 4.04
N ARG A 102 20.13 14.47 5.18
CA ARG A 102 20.69 15.68 5.81
C ARG A 102 21.70 16.37 4.88
N LEU A 103 22.64 15.62 4.29
CA LEU A 103 23.61 16.17 3.34
C LEU A 103 22.93 16.74 2.08
N ARG A 104 21.87 16.09 1.57
CA ARG A 104 21.08 16.63 0.46
C ARG A 104 20.41 17.95 0.83
N LYS A 105 19.75 18.03 1.99
CA LYS A 105 19.09 19.26 2.48
C LYS A 105 20.11 20.39 2.61
N LEU A 106 21.26 20.12 3.22
CA LEU A 106 22.34 21.10 3.39
C LEU A 106 22.92 21.56 2.04
N TRP A 107 23.12 20.63 1.10
CA TRP A 107 23.59 20.97 -0.25
C TRP A 107 22.55 21.79 -1.04
N THR A 108 21.26 21.51 -0.92
CA THR A 108 20.23 22.31 -1.58
C THR A 108 20.26 23.75 -1.08
N ASN A 109 20.48 23.95 0.23
CA ASN A 109 20.50 25.28 0.84
C ASN A 109 21.79 26.07 0.56
N ILE A 110 22.95 25.44 0.66
CA ILE A 110 24.25 26.14 0.65
C ILE A 110 24.99 25.96 -0.69
N ARG A 111 24.58 24.99 -1.52
CA ARG A 111 25.20 24.63 -2.82
C ARG A 111 26.71 24.36 -2.77
N CYS A 112 27.27 24.02 -1.60
CA CYS A 112 28.69 23.75 -1.43
C CYS A 112 29.17 22.49 -2.18
N PRO A 113 30.25 22.56 -2.99
CA PRO A 113 30.79 21.41 -3.74
C PRO A 113 31.29 20.24 -2.88
N LYS A 114 31.79 20.51 -1.66
CA LYS A 114 32.24 19.47 -0.72
C LYS A 114 31.10 18.54 -0.33
N LEU A 115 29.94 19.11 0.02
CA LEU A 115 28.72 18.37 0.36
C LEU A 115 28.15 17.59 -0.84
N LYS A 116 28.40 18.07 -2.07
CA LYS A 116 28.02 17.34 -3.30
C LYS A 116 28.83 16.05 -3.48
N LYS A 117 30.10 16.05 -3.08
CA LYS A 117 30.95 14.84 -3.09
C LYS A 117 30.55 13.90 -1.94
N GLU A 118 30.39 14.44 -0.74
CA GLU A 118 30.05 13.67 0.46
C GLU A 118 28.71 12.92 0.32
N LYS A 119 27.67 13.58 -0.20
CA LYS A 119 26.37 12.91 -0.44
C LYS A 119 26.45 11.77 -1.48
N ARG A 120 27.46 11.76 -2.37
CA ARG A 120 27.69 10.66 -3.33
C ARG A 120 28.42 9.49 -2.67
N LEU A 121 29.31 9.76 -1.74
CA LEU A 121 30.09 8.74 -1.02
C LEU A 121 29.26 7.95 -0.01
N VAL A 122 28.08 8.45 0.39
CA VAL A 122 27.10 7.66 1.15
C VAL A 122 26.44 6.64 0.21
N TYR A 123 27.09 5.49 0.05
CA TYR A 123 26.51 4.30 -0.55
C TYR A 123 25.37 3.79 0.35
N ILE A 124 24.25 3.40 -0.25
CA ILE A 124 23.10 2.76 0.38
C ILE A 124 22.55 1.83 -0.68
#